data_AF-U1PAA1-F1
#
_entry.id   AF-U1PAA1-F1
#
_cell.length_a   1.000
_cell.length_b   1.000
_cell.length_c   1.000
_cell.angle_alpha   90.00
_cell.angle_beta   90.00
_cell.angle_gamma   90.00
#
_symmetry.space_group_name_H-M   'P 1'
#
loop_
_entity.id
_entity.type
_entity.pdbx_description
1 polymer ?
#
loop_
_entity_poly.entity_id
_entity_poly.type
_entity_poly.pdbx_seq_one_letter_code
_entity_poly.pdbx_strand_id
1 'polypeptide(L)' 'MGGMFNSAESFNQDISGWDTGSVEDMTGMFLSAESFDQDISGWCVKQITEKPDRFDQDAGFEGVDSKQPNWGEPY' A
#
# COMPACT_ATOMS: atom_id res chain seq x y z
N MET A 1 -9.25 7.04 -4.91
CA MET A 1 -8.48 7.07 -6.17
C MET A 1 -7.59 5.84 -6.16
N GLY A 2 -8.20 4.65 -6.33
CA GLY A 2 -7.49 3.38 -6.31
C GLY A 2 -6.58 3.15 -7.52
N GLY A 3 -5.52 2.35 -7.34
CA GLY A 3 -4.74 1.80 -8.46
C GLY A 3 -3.56 2.61 -8.99
N MET A 4 -2.88 3.43 -8.19
CA MET A 4 -1.74 4.24 -8.66
C MET A 4 -0.57 3.41 -9.24
N PHE A 5 -0.27 2.25 -8.65
CA PHE A 5 0.79 1.34 -9.08
C PHE A 5 0.25 0.00 -9.59
N ASN A 6 -1.02 -0.02 -10.00
CA ASN A 6 -1.59 -1.22 -10.60
C ASN A 6 -0.80 -1.63 -11.86
N SER A 7 -0.36 -2.89 -11.90
CA SER A 7 0.44 -3.50 -12.95
C SER A 7 1.78 -2.79 -13.21
N ALA A 8 2.29 -2.06 -12.22
CA ALA A 8 3.62 -1.47 -12.25
C ALA A 8 4.69 -2.54 -11.94
N GLU A 9 4.73 -3.60 -12.75
CA GLU A 9 5.46 -4.85 -12.48
C GLU A 9 6.94 -4.64 -12.11
N SER A 10 7.59 -3.62 -12.67
CA SER A 10 9.01 -3.30 -12.43
C SER A 10 9.26 -2.19 -11.40
N PHE A 11 8.22 -1.58 -10.82
CA PHE A 11 8.37 -0.48 -9.87
C PHE A 11 8.78 -1.02 -8.49
N ASN A 12 9.90 -0.53 -7.95
CA ASN A 12 10.41 -0.89 -6.62
C ASN A 12 11.21 0.25 -5.99
N GLN A 13 10.75 1.48 -6.17
CA GLN A 13 11.42 2.66 -5.62
C GLN A 13 10.90 2.94 -4.20
N ASP A 14 11.77 3.48 -3.35
CA ASP A 14 11.43 3.85 -1.98
C ASP A 14 10.35 4.95 -1.96
N ILE A 15 9.24 4.64 -1.30
CA ILE A 15 8.09 5.53 -1.06
C ILE A 15 7.69 5.53 0.42
N SER A 16 8.55 5.02 1.30
CA SER A 16 8.29 4.93 2.75
C SER A 16 7.95 6.29 3.38
N GLY A 17 8.46 7.38 2.80
CA GLY A 17 8.24 8.76 3.25
C GLY A 17 6.97 9.46 2.72
N TRP A 18 6.07 8.77 2.02
CA TRP A 18 4.84 9.39 1.53
C TRP A 18 3.85 9.72 2.66
N ASP A 19 3.22 10.90 2.58
CA ASP A 19 2.11 11.27 3.47
C ASP A 19 0.80 10.68 2.93
N THR A 20 0.31 9.64 3.60
CA THR A 20 -0.95 8.96 3.28
C THR A 20 -2.09 9.29 4.23
N GLY A 21 -1.90 10.28 5.13
CA GLY A 21 -2.84 10.59 6.21
C GLY A 21 -4.22 11.12 5.77
N SER A 22 -4.33 11.55 4.52
CA SER A 22 -5.57 12.04 3.89
C SER A 22 -6.09 11.14 2.76
N VAL A 23 -5.46 9.97 2.54
CA VAL A 23 -5.90 9.05 1.49
C VAL A 23 -7.16 8.32 1.96
N GLU A 24 -8.22 8.39 1.16
CA GLU A 24 -9.53 7.80 1.45
C GLU A 24 -9.78 6.47 0.73
N ASP A 25 -9.00 6.16 -0.31
CA ASP A 25 -9.16 4.94 -1.11
C ASP A 25 -7.83 4.51 -1.74
N MET A 26 -7.39 3.31 -1.38
CA MET A 26 -6.19 2.62 -1.88
C MET A 26 -6.53 1.26 -2.51
N THR A 27 -7.78 1.08 -2.95
CA THR A 27 -8.23 -0.14 -3.63
C THR A 27 -7.31 -0.42 -4.83
N GLY A 28 -6.78 -1.63 -4.93
CA GLY A 28 -5.91 -2.00 -6.05
C GLY A 28 -4.59 -1.24 -6.16
N MET A 29 -4.14 -0.51 -5.13
CA MET A 29 -3.01 0.43 -5.23
C MET A 29 -1.72 -0.19 -5.78
N PHE A 30 -1.40 -1.42 -5.38
CA PHE A 30 -0.25 -2.20 -5.81
C PHE A 30 -0.64 -3.54 -6.47
N LEU A 31 -1.88 -3.66 -6.98
CA LEU A 31 -2.32 -4.86 -7.69
C LEU A 31 -1.32 -5.21 -8.81
N SER A 32 -0.78 -6.43 -8.81
CA SER A 32 0.21 -6.90 -9.79
C SER A 32 1.49 -6.05 -9.87
N ALA A 33 1.88 -5.36 -8.80
CA ALA A 33 3.17 -4.70 -8.68
C ALA A 33 4.25 -5.71 -8.24
N GLU A 34 4.53 -6.69 -9.11
CA GLU A 34 5.30 -7.90 -8.76
C GLU A 34 6.69 -7.62 -8.16
N SER A 35 7.40 -6.58 -8.62
CA SER A 35 8.73 -6.25 -8.10
C SER A 35 8.72 -5.37 -6.85
N PHE A 36 7.56 -4.83 -6.44
CA PHE A 36 7.50 -3.89 -5.33
C PHE A 36 7.62 -4.63 -3.99
N ASP A 37 8.70 -4.36 -3.24
CA ASP A 37 9.00 -5.02 -1.95
C ASP A 37 9.51 -4.03 -0.88
N GLN A 38 9.14 -2.75 -1.02
CA GLN A 38 9.54 -1.72 -0.06
C GLN A 38 8.75 -1.82 1.24
N ASP A 39 9.37 -1.38 2.34
CA ASP A 39 8.72 -1.27 3.63
C ASP A 39 7.87 0.02 3.68
N ILE A 40 6.55 -0.15 3.76
CA ILE A 40 5.57 0.94 3.89
C ILE A 40 4.84 0.89 5.24
N SER A 41 5.40 0.21 6.24
CA SER A 41 4.86 0.17 7.61
C SER A 41 4.80 1.53 8.30
N GLY A 42 5.53 2.53 7.79
CA GLY A 42 5.45 3.91 8.24
C GLY A 42 4.20 4.67 7.78
N TRP A 43 3.41 4.12 6.85
CA TRP A 43 2.21 4.79 6.35
C TRP A 43 1.09 4.74 7.39
N CYS A 44 0.58 5.91 7.77
CA CYS A 44 -0.56 6.06 8.69
C CYS A 44 -1.83 6.40 7.91
N VAL A 45 -2.65 5.40 7.60
CA VAL A 45 -3.86 5.58 6.79
C VAL A 45 -5.10 5.67 7.69
N LYS A 46 -5.49 6.90 8.02
CA LYS A 46 -6.56 7.14 9.01
C LYS A 46 -7.98 6.95 8.50
N GLN A 47 -8.21 7.16 7.21
CA GLN A 47 -9.56 7.10 6.64
C GLN A 47 -9.97 5.68 6.24
N ILE A 48 -9.03 4.74 6.24
CA ILE A 48 -9.24 3.36 5.83
C ILE A 48 -8.93 2.46 7.03
N THR A 49 -9.96 1.83 7.59
CA THR A 49 -9.88 1.07 8.86
C THR A 49 -9.48 -0.40 8.69
N GLU A 50 -9.45 -0.89 7.45
CA GLU A 50 -9.06 -2.25 7.10
C GLU A 50 -8.34 -2.25 5.75
N LYS A 51 -7.56 -3.29 5.49
CA LYS A 51 -6.84 -3.42 4.22
C LYS A 51 -7.83 -3.38 3.04
N PRO A 52 -7.67 -2.44 2.08
CA PRO A 52 -8.55 -2.34 0.92
C PRO A 52 -8.51 -3.60 0.04
N ASP A 53 -9.59 -3.82 -0.70
CA ASP A 53 -9.66 -4.91 -1.67
C ASP A 53 -8.52 -4.79 -2.70
N ARG A 54 -7.84 -5.92 -2.91
CA ARG A 54 -6.70 -6.07 -3.83
C ARG A 54 -5.59 -5.03 -3.65
N PHE A 55 -5.41 -4.49 -2.44
CA PHE A 55 -4.39 -3.47 -2.16
C PHE A 55 -3.01 -3.86 -2.71
N ASP A 56 -2.62 -5.13 -2.54
CA ASP A 56 -1.31 -5.70 -2.84
C ASP A 56 -1.41 -7.10 -3.46
N GLN A 57 -2.56 -7.48 -4.02
CA GLN A 57 -2.71 -8.79 -4.68
C GLN A 57 -1.65 -8.92 -5.79
N ASP A 58 -0.91 -10.02 -5.81
CA ASP A 58 0.20 -10.29 -6.73
C ASP A 58 1.36 -9.26 -6.65
N ALA A 59 1.45 -8.48 -5.56
CA ALA A 59 2.59 -7.60 -5.30
C ALA A 59 3.74 -8.37 -4.64
N GLY A 60 4.98 -7.88 -4.78
CA GLY A 60 6.17 -8.50 -4.19
C GLY A 60 6.13 -8.64 -2.66
N PHE A 61 5.28 -7.86 -1.99
CA PHE A 61 5.08 -7.86 -0.53
C PHE A 61 3.71 -8.43 -0.08
N GLU A 62 2.99 -9.12 -0.98
CA GLU A 62 1.69 -9.71 -0.65
C GLU A 62 1.77 -10.64 0.57
N GLY A 63 0.92 -10.40 1.57
CA GLY A 63 0.85 -11.21 2.79
C GLY A 63 2.01 -10.97 3.78
N VAL A 64 2.83 -9.94 3.57
CA VAL A 64 3.92 -9.55 4.49
C VAL A 64 3.45 -8.43 5.41
N ASP A 65 2.75 -8.78 6.50
CA ASP A 65 2.14 -7.81 7.44
C ASP A 65 3.12 -6.79 8.00
N SER A 66 4.39 -7.17 8.22
CA SER A 66 5.42 -6.25 8.75
C SER A 66 5.78 -5.10 7.81
N LYS A 67 5.38 -5.17 6.53
CA LYS A 67 5.61 -4.14 5.52
C LYS A 67 4.32 -3.40 5.15
N GLN A 68 3.18 -3.73 5.74
CA GLN A 68 1.88 -3.14 5.40
C GLN A 68 1.65 -1.83 6.14
N PRO A 69 0.84 -0.90 5.59
CA PRO A 69 0.43 0.32 6.28
C PRO A 69 -0.36 0.06 7.57
N ASN A 70 -0.36 1.03 8.47
CA ASN A 70 -1.24 1.04 9.63
C ASN A 70 -2.63 1.55 9.22
N TRP A 71 -3.62 0.65 9.23
CA TRP A 71 -5.00 0.93 8.85
C TRP A 71 -5.83 1.40 10.04
N GLY A 72 -6.38 2.60 9.97
CA GLY A 72 -7.34 3.11 10.95
C GLY A 72 -6.76 3.41 12.34
N GLU A 73 -5.44 3.35 12.52
CA GLU A 73 -4.83 3.65 13.82
C GLU A 73 -4.92 5.16 14.13
N PRO A 74 -5.50 5.55 15.28
CA PRO A 74 -5.40 6.91 15.77
C PRO A 74 -3.98 7.17 16.29
N TYR A 75 -3.46 8.36 15.99
CA TYR A 75 -2.16 8.87 16.44
C TYR A 75 -1.92 8.74 17.95
#